data_AF-A0A256ZHS5-F1
#
_entry.id   AF-A0A256ZHS5-F1
#
_cell.length_a   1.000
_cell.length_b   1.000
_cell.length_c   1.000
_cell.angle_alpha   90.00
_cell.angle_beta   90.00
_cell.angle_gamma   90.00
#
_symmetry.space_group_name_H-M   'P 1'
#
loop_
_entity.id
_entity.type
_entity.pdbx_description
1 polymer ?
#
loop_
_entity_poly.entity_id
_entity_poly.type
_entity_poly.pdbx_seq_one_letter_code
_entity_poly.pdbx_strand_id
1 'polypeptide(L)'
;MVSVEEARIHAHVCGDGYLTTYLEKRALQVVKGRRYRRLRVRYVVGYSNSELLLIREFVRDVKSAYGVKCRVLTRGKNFEARLRSRRVFMRLRELGAGRSREWIVGEEILRADENVRREWLRAFFDDEARIAPDEGRIRVKSVNLRGLRLVSLMLTSLEIQSRITGPNSDGTWYLVISRDDVIHYIKKVGFLHPAKIRAAMMILKRSSPFKP
;
A
#
# COMPACT_ATOMS: atom_id res chain seq x y z
N MET A 1 8.10 -14.09 10.89
CA MET A 1 8.32 -12.64 11.03
C MET A 1 8.12 -12.03 9.65
N VAL A 2 7.28 -11.02 9.54
CA VAL A 2 6.98 -10.34 8.27
C VAL A 2 8.23 -9.59 7.78
N SER A 3 8.56 -9.72 6.50
CA SER A 3 9.67 -8.96 5.91
C SER A 3 9.22 -7.56 5.49
N VAL A 4 10.18 -6.67 5.26
CA VAL A 4 9.92 -5.33 4.74
C VAL A 4 9.18 -5.38 3.40
N GLU A 5 9.62 -6.25 2.49
CA GLU A 5 9.00 -6.46 1.18
C GLU A 5 7.56 -6.96 1.32
N GLU A 6 7.31 -7.93 2.21
CA GLU A 6 5.96 -8.44 2.46
C GLU A 6 5.03 -7.34 3.00
N ALA A 7 5.53 -6.49 3.89
CA ALA A 7 4.79 -5.35 4.42
C ALA A 7 4.47 -4.31 3.33
N ARG A 8 5.40 -3.97 2.45
CA ARG A 8 5.13 -3.06 1.33
C ARG A 8 4.14 -3.62 0.32
N ILE A 9 4.25 -4.91 -0.02
CA ILE A 9 3.26 -5.59 -0.87
C ILE A 9 1.87 -5.47 -0.25
N HIS A 10 1.76 -5.72 1.06
CA HIS A 10 0.49 -5.59 1.77
C HIS A 10 -0.04 -4.16 1.74
N ALA A 11 0.79 -3.16 2.01
CA ALA A 11 0.42 -1.75 1.97
C ALA A 11 -0.12 -1.35 0.59
N HIS A 12 0.59 -1.70 -0.49
CA HIS A 12 0.15 -1.45 -1.86
C HIS A 12 -1.16 -2.13 -2.21
N VAL A 13 -1.39 -3.34 -1.71
CA VAL A 13 -2.67 -4.05 -1.92
C VAL A 13 -3.82 -3.41 -1.13
N CYS A 14 -3.54 -2.77 0.01
CA CYS A 14 -4.57 -2.06 0.80
C CYS A 14 -4.89 -0.66 0.26
N GLY A 15 -3.94 0.00 -0.39
CA GLY A 15 -4.15 1.28 -1.08
C GLY A 15 -4.78 1.06 -2.45
N ASP A 16 -3.94 0.99 -3.49
CA ASP A 16 -4.36 0.95 -4.90
C ASP A 16 -4.43 -0.47 -5.52
N GLY A 17 -4.16 -1.51 -4.74
CA GLY A 17 -4.19 -2.89 -5.22
C GLY A 17 -5.51 -3.62 -4.96
N TYR A 18 -5.52 -4.90 -5.30
CA TYR A 18 -6.70 -5.74 -5.17
C TYR A 18 -6.37 -7.22 -5.05
N LEU A 19 -7.31 -7.93 -4.42
CA LEU A 19 -7.39 -9.37 -4.37
C LEU A 19 -8.66 -9.81 -5.09
N THR A 20 -8.55 -10.67 -6.09
CA THR A 20 -9.71 -11.21 -6.80
C THR A 20 -9.58 -12.69 -7.12
N THR A 21 -10.73 -13.35 -7.22
CA THR A 21 -10.84 -14.73 -7.69
C THR A 21 -11.75 -14.82 -8.89
N TYR A 22 -11.40 -15.66 -9.87
CA TYR A 22 -12.28 -15.96 -10.99
C TYR A 22 -12.25 -17.43 -11.36
N LEU A 23 -13.33 -17.91 -11.97
CA LEU A 23 -13.49 -19.28 -12.40
C LEU A 23 -13.02 -19.44 -13.85
N GLU A 24 -11.94 -20.20 -14.05
CA GLU A 24 -11.48 -20.60 -15.37
C GLU A 24 -12.26 -21.83 -15.83
N LYS A 25 -13.17 -21.62 -16.80
CA LYS A 25 -14.16 -22.64 -17.22
C LYS A 25 -13.58 -23.80 -18.04
N ARG A 26 -12.35 -23.67 -18.57
CA ARG A 26 -11.72 -24.66 -19.48
C ARG A 26 -10.25 -24.90 -19.13
N ALA A 27 -9.92 -24.97 -17.84
CA ALA A 27 -8.55 -25.28 -17.45
C ALA A 27 -8.20 -26.72 -17.82
N LEU A 28 -7.15 -26.90 -18.60
CA LEU A 28 -6.63 -28.23 -18.94
C LEU A 28 -5.93 -28.83 -17.72
N GLN A 29 -6.33 -30.03 -17.35
CA GLN A 29 -5.69 -30.85 -16.32
C GLN A 29 -5.29 -32.19 -16.94
N VAL A 30 -4.02 -32.57 -16.79
CA VAL A 30 -3.53 -33.87 -17.24
C VAL A 30 -3.41 -34.78 -16.02
N VAL A 31 -4.15 -35.89 -16.03
CA VAL A 31 -4.13 -36.90 -14.96
C VAL A 31 -3.83 -38.25 -15.60
N LYS A 32 -2.70 -38.88 -15.22
CA LYS A 32 -2.24 -40.17 -15.79
C LYS A 32 -2.27 -40.18 -17.34
N GLY A 33 -1.74 -39.11 -17.96
CA GLY A 33 -1.71 -38.95 -19.43
C GLY A 33 -3.03 -38.55 -20.10
N ARG A 34 -4.16 -38.58 -19.40
CA ARG A 34 -5.48 -38.18 -19.94
C ARG A 34 -5.76 -36.70 -19.70
N ARG A 35 -6.33 -36.04 -20.71
CA ARG A 35 -6.65 -34.61 -20.70
C ARG A 35 -8.10 -34.38 -20.27
N TYR A 36 -8.29 -33.65 -19.18
CA TYR A 36 -9.60 -33.25 -18.68
C TYR A 36 -9.72 -31.72 -18.71
N ARG A 37 -10.92 -31.22 -19.02
CA ARG A 37 -11.25 -29.80 -18.81
C ARG A 37 -12.06 -29.70 -17.53
N ARG A 38 -11.53 -28.97 -16.55
CA ARG A 38 -12.22 -28.73 -15.28
C ARG A 38 -12.27 -27.25 -14.96
N LEU A 39 -13.26 -26.89 -14.15
CA LEU A 39 -13.36 -25.58 -13.54
C LEU A 39 -12.18 -25.39 -12.58
N ARG A 40 -11.46 -24.27 -12.71
CA ARG A 40 -10.35 -23.95 -11.80
C ARG A 40 -10.53 -22.53 -11.26
N VAL A 41 -10.57 -22.40 -9.93
CA VAL A 41 -10.52 -21.09 -9.28
C VAL A 41 -9.10 -20.54 -9.39
N ARG A 42 -8.99 -19.30 -9.88
CA ARG A 42 -7.72 -18.56 -9.96
C ARG A 42 -7.71 -17.47 -8.91
N TYR A 43 -6.61 -17.39 -8.17
CA TYR A 43 -6.36 -16.37 -7.16
C TYR A 43 -5.38 -15.37 -7.73
N VAL A 44 -5.80 -14.10 -7.74
CA VAL A 44 -5.06 -13.01 -8.36
C VAL A 44 -4.81 -11.93 -7.33
N VAL A 45 -3.57 -11.48 -7.30
CA VAL A 45 -3.15 -10.25 -6.63
C VAL A 45 -2.76 -9.27 -7.72
N GLY A 46 -3.27 -8.06 -7.64
CA GLY A 46 -2.90 -6.97 -8.53
C GLY A 46 -2.61 -5.69 -7.77
N TYR A 47 -1.73 -4.88 -8.34
CA TYR A 47 -1.43 -3.52 -7.89
C TYR A 47 -1.37 -2.64 -9.13
N SER A 48 -2.09 -1.51 -9.11
CA SER A 48 -2.14 -0.58 -10.24
C SER A 48 -1.73 0.81 -9.80
N ASN A 49 -0.82 1.44 -10.52
CA ASN A 49 -0.42 2.81 -10.23
C ASN A 49 0.05 3.49 -11.53
N SER A 50 -0.03 4.82 -11.56
CA SER A 50 0.50 5.63 -12.66
C SER A 50 2.02 5.77 -12.59
N GLU A 51 2.61 5.66 -11.39
CA GLU A 51 4.05 5.78 -11.17
C GLU A 51 4.75 4.43 -11.35
N LEU A 52 5.63 4.37 -12.35
CA LEU A 52 6.34 3.14 -12.71
C LEU A 52 7.35 2.72 -11.64
N LEU A 53 7.90 3.66 -10.86
CA LEU A 53 8.83 3.34 -9.77
C LEU A 53 8.17 2.47 -8.69
N LEU A 54 6.93 2.80 -8.30
CA LEU A 54 6.18 2.00 -7.31
C LEU A 54 5.86 0.60 -7.85
N ILE A 55 5.51 0.52 -9.14
CA ILE A 55 5.24 -0.76 -9.82
C ILE A 55 6.49 -1.63 -9.86
N ARG A 56 7.66 -1.05 -10.14
CA ARG A 56 8.94 -1.77 -10.15
C ARG A 56 9.34 -2.24 -8.76
N GLU A 57 9.11 -1.42 -7.72
CA GLU A 57 9.29 -1.81 -6.33
C GLU A 57 8.40 -3.02 -5.99
N PHE A 58 7.11 -2.93 -6.25
CA PHE A 58 6.16 -4.02 -6.00
C PHE A 58 6.57 -5.33 -6.69
N VAL A 59 7.00 -5.27 -7.97
CA VAL A 59 7.46 -6.46 -8.71
C VAL A 59 8.72 -7.07 -8.07
N ARG A 60 9.67 -6.23 -7.65
CA ARG A 60 10.90 -6.68 -6.99
C ARG A 60 10.59 -7.30 -5.64
N ASP A 61 9.73 -6.67 -4.86
CA ASP A 61 9.31 -7.14 -3.54
C ASP A 61 8.60 -8.49 -3.64
N VAL A 62 7.66 -8.66 -4.58
CA VAL A 62 7.00 -9.96 -4.79
C VAL A 62 8.01 -11.05 -5.18
N LYS A 63 8.99 -10.70 -6.02
CA LYS A 63 10.02 -11.64 -6.41
C LYS A 63 10.92 -12.02 -5.23
N SER A 64 11.28 -11.06 -4.38
CA SER A 64 12.12 -11.26 -3.19
C SER A 64 11.38 -12.07 -2.12
N ALA A 65 10.22 -11.60 -1.66
CA ALA A 65 9.46 -12.21 -0.57
C ALA A 65 8.88 -13.58 -0.93
N TYR A 66 8.44 -13.77 -2.18
CA TYR A 66 7.69 -14.96 -2.56
C TYR A 66 8.32 -15.79 -3.68
N GLY A 67 9.36 -15.31 -4.36
CA GLY A 67 9.94 -16.00 -5.52
C GLY A 67 9.05 -15.98 -6.77
N VAL A 68 7.91 -15.28 -6.73
CA VAL A 68 6.89 -15.28 -7.79
C VAL A 68 7.18 -14.18 -8.82
N LYS A 69 6.94 -14.46 -10.10
CA LYS A 69 7.02 -13.46 -11.17
C LYS A 69 5.69 -12.72 -11.31
N CYS A 70 5.74 -11.40 -11.36
CA CYS A 70 4.62 -10.56 -11.76
C CYS A 70 4.61 -10.37 -13.29
N ARG A 71 3.42 -10.32 -13.87
CA ARG A 71 3.21 -9.78 -15.22
C ARG A 71 2.89 -8.29 -15.06
N VAL A 72 3.61 -7.43 -15.77
CA VAL A 72 3.29 -6.00 -15.85
C VAL A 72 2.48 -5.75 -17.13
N LEU A 73 1.37 -5.05 -16.99
CA LEU A 73 0.47 -4.68 -18.08
C LEU A 73 0.36 -3.16 -18.14
N THR A 74 0.30 -2.59 -19.34
CA THR A 74 -0.03 -1.18 -19.53
C THR A 74 -1.54 -1.02 -19.70
N ARG A 75 -2.14 -0.10 -18.96
CA ARG A 75 -3.59 0.19 -18.92
C ARG A 75 -3.82 1.69 -19.10
N GLY A 76 -3.77 2.15 -20.35
CA GLY A 76 -3.83 3.58 -20.66
C GLY A 76 -2.64 4.30 -20.03
N LYS A 77 -2.90 5.23 -19.11
CA LYS A 77 -1.87 5.98 -18.36
C LYS A 77 -1.30 5.24 -17.14
N ASN A 78 -1.91 4.11 -16.75
CA ASN A 78 -1.52 3.34 -15.57
C ASN A 78 -0.77 2.06 -15.95
N PHE A 79 0.00 1.54 -15.01
CA PHE A 79 0.60 0.22 -15.08
C PHE A 79 -0.07 -0.70 -14.06
N GLU A 80 -0.19 -1.98 -14.38
CA GLU A 80 -0.77 -3.00 -13.51
C GLU A 80 0.26 -4.13 -13.35
N ALA A 81 0.79 -4.32 -12.14
CA ALA A 81 1.55 -5.50 -11.76
C ALA A 81 0.58 -6.57 -11.25
N ARG A 82 0.59 -7.74 -11.88
CA ARG A 82 -0.36 -8.83 -11.61
C ARG A 82 0.34 -10.16 -11.44
N LEU A 83 0.00 -10.90 -10.39
CA LEU A 83 0.45 -12.27 -10.19
C LEU A 83 -0.72 -13.22 -9.94
N ARG A 84 -0.49 -14.52 -10.21
CA ARG A 84 -1.45 -15.59 -9.96
C ARG A 84 -0.86 -16.60 -8.99
N SER A 85 -1.17 -16.46 -7.70
CA SER A 85 -0.68 -17.37 -6.66
C SER A 85 -1.68 -17.47 -5.52
N ARG A 86 -2.19 -18.68 -5.28
CA ARG A 86 -3.05 -18.95 -4.12
C ARG A 86 -2.30 -18.69 -2.81
N ARG A 87 -1.02 -19.06 -2.74
CA ARG A 87 -0.20 -18.88 -1.53
C ARG A 87 -0.08 -17.40 -1.16
N VAL A 88 0.30 -16.55 -2.12
CA VAL A 88 0.46 -15.11 -1.87
C VAL A 88 -0.89 -14.46 -1.55
N PHE A 89 -1.94 -14.84 -2.31
CA PHE A 89 -3.29 -14.33 -2.05
C PHE A 89 -3.75 -14.63 -0.62
N MET A 90 -3.64 -15.88 -0.16
CA MET A 90 -4.07 -16.27 1.17
C MET A 90 -3.23 -15.60 2.24
N ARG A 91 -1.91 -15.51 2.05
CA ARG A 91 -1.02 -14.81 2.98
C ARG A 91 -1.38 -13.33 3.14
N LEU A 92 -1.67 -12.63 2.04
CA LEU A 92 -2.11 -11.24 2.11
C LEU A 92 -3.48 -11.10 2.79
N ARG A 93 -4.41 -12.04 2.57
CA ARG A 93 -5.70 -12.08 3.30
C ARG A 93 -5.49 -12.29 4.80
N GLU A 94 -4.59 -13.18 5.20
CA GLU A 94 -4.24 -13.43 6.61
C GLU A 94 -3.63 -12.18 7.26
N LEU A 95 -2.81 -11.44 6.52
CA LEU A 95 -2.27 -10.15 6.96
C LEU A 95 -3.31 -9.01 6.97
N GLY A 96 -4.53 -9.25 6.48
CA GLY A 96 -5.63 -8.29 6.56
C GLY A 96 -5.98 -7.56 5.26
N ALA A 97 -5.33 -7.87 4.15
CA ALA A 97 -5.66 -7.25 2.87
C ALA A 97 -7.10 -7.58 2.44
N GLY A 98 -7.82 -6.59 1.92
CA GLY A 98 -9.24 -6.71 1.64
C GLY A 98 -9.76 -5.65 0.70
N ARG A 99 -11.09 -5.56 0.61
CA ARG A 99 -11.75 -4.50 -0.17
C ARG A 99 -11.58 -3.16 0.52
N SER A 100 -11.93 -2.09 -0.18
CA SER A 100 -11.74 -0.69 0.26
C SER A 100 -12.31 -0.37 1.65
N ARG A 101 -13.31 -1.12 2.17
CA ARG A 101 -13.92 -0.94 3.50
C ARG A 101 -13.47 -1.96 4.55
N GLU A 102 -12.69 -2.97 4.15
CA GLU A 102 -12.46 -4.19 4.93
C GLU A 102 -11.00 -4.43 5.27
N TRP A 103 -10.08 -3.82 4.53
CA TRP A 103 -8.65 -4.02 4.78
C TRP A 103 -8.29 -3.61 6.22
N ILE A 104 -7.37 -4.35 6.82
CA ILE A 104 -6.77 -4.03 8.12
C ILE A 104 -5.26 -4.19 8.00
N VAL A 105 -4.52 -3.62 8.93
CA VAL A 105 -3.10 -3.88 9.08
C VAL A 105 -2.96 -5.06 10.04
N GLY A 106 -2.43 -6.18 9.56
CA GLY A 106 -2.28 -7.39 10.36
C GLY A 106 -1.38 -7.20 11.57
N GLU A 107 -1.66 -7.94 12.64
CA GLU A 107 -0.94 -7.82 13.91
C GLU A 107 0.57 -8.08 13.74
N GLU A 108 0.95 -8.97 12.82
CA GLU A 108 2.35 -9.23 12.48
C GLU A 108 3.08 -7.97 12.00
N ILE A 109 2.40 -7.09 11.24
CA ILE A 109 2.97 -5.83 10.76
C ILE A 109 2.93 -4.78 11.86
N LEU A 110 1.82 -4.68 12.60
CA LEU A 110 1.65 -3.72 13.70
C LEU A 110 2.68 -3.92 14.81
N ARG A 111 3.09 -5.16 15.08
CA ARG A 111 4.08 -5.51 16.11
C ARG A 111 5.49 -5.72 15.55
N ALA A 112 5.69 -5.54 14.24
CA ALA A 112 7.01 -5.70 13.64
C ALA A 112 7.97 -4.61 14.08
N ASP A 113 9.25 -4.83 13.79
CA ASP A 113 10.29 -3.84 13.99
C ASP A 113 9.95 -2.52 13.32
N GLU A 114 10.50 -1.44 13.86
CA GLU A 114 10.26 -0.07 13.39
C GLU A 114 10.46 0.06 11.87
N ASN A 115 11.50 -0.58 11.32
CA ASN A 115 11.81 -0.57 9.91
C ASN A 115 10.67 -1.11 9.03
N VAL A 116 10.02 -2.19 9.47
CA VAL A 116 8.89 -2.80 8.74
C VAL A 116 7.68 -1.87 8.76
N ARG A 117 7.34 -1.32 9.94
CA ARG A 117 6.22 -0.38 10.11
C ARG A 117 6.42 0.88 9.29
N ARG A 118 7.64 1.42 9.29
CA ARG A 118 8.04 2.59 8.50
C ARG A 118 7.87 2.34 7.00
N GLU A 119 8.38 1.23 6.49
CA GLU A 119 8.27 0.90 5.06
C GLU A 119 6.83 0.60 4.64
N TRP A 120 6.02 -0.01 5.52
CA TRP A 120 4.59 -0.15 5.30
C TRP A 120 3.90 1.21 5.16
N LEU A 121 4.17 2.13 6.10
CA LEU A 121 3.60 3.48 6.08
C LEU A 121 4.04 4.23 4.82
N ARG A 122 5.32 4.16 4.44
CA ARG A 122 5.82 4.78 3.21
C ARG A 122 5.04 4.31 2.00
N ALA A 123 4.94 2.98 1.79
CA ALA A 123 4.24 2.41 0.64
C ALA A 123 2.74 2.78 0.62
N PHE A 124 2.05 2.72 1.77
CA PHE A 124 0.63 3.10 1.86
C PHE A 124 0.41 4.58 1.56
N PHE A 125 1.27 5.46 2.08
CA PHE A 125 1.19 6.89 1.80
C PHE A 125 1.64 7.24 0.39
N ASP A 126 2.51 6.46 -0.25
CA ASP A 126 2.89 6.62 -1.67
C ASP A 126 1.70 6.38 -2.61
N ASP A 127 0.75 5.54 -2.21
CA ASP A 127 -0.52 5.35 -2.92
C ASP A 127 -1.54 6.43 -2.52
N GLU A 128 -1.92 6.47 -1.24
CA GLU A 128 -3.14 7.15 -0.79
C GLU A 128 -2.98 8.63 -0.43
N ALA A 129 -1.77 9.06 -0.08
CA ALA A 129 -1.60 10.38 0.53
C ALA A 129 -1.58 11.52 -0.52
N ARG A 130 -2.26 12.60 -0.18
CA ARG A 130 -2.09 13.92 -0.77
C ARG A 130 -1.19 14.76 0.14
N ILE A 131 -0.09 15.24 -0.42
CA ILE A 131 0.76 16.24 0.25
C ILE A 131 0.29 17.62 -0.21
N ALA A 132 0.00 18.51 0.74
CA ALA A 132 -0.40 19.89 0.49
C ALA A 132 0.69 20.84 1.03
N PRO A 133 1.71 21.19 0.20
CA PRO A 133 2.82 22.02 0.64
C PRO A 133 2.43 23.40 1.15
N ASP A 134 1.40 24.00 0.57
CA ASP A 134 0.89 25.32 0.95
C ASP A 134 0.17 25.33 2.30
N GLU A 135 -0.33 24.18 2.74
CA GLU A 135 -0.95 24.04 4.05
C GLU A 135 -0.01 23.43 5.10
N GLY A 136 1.16 22.92 4.69
CA GLY A 136 2.03 22.13 5.54
C GLY A 136 1.32 20.89 6.11
N ARG A 137 0.61 20.13 5.25
CA ARG A 137 -0.20 18.96 5.66
C ARG A 137 -0.01 17.76 4.75
N ILE A 138 -0.12 16.57 5.33
CA ILE A 138 -0.28 15.31 4.61
C ILE A 138 -1.68 14.77 4.95
N ARG A 139 -2.45 14.37 3.93
CA ARG A 139 -3.81 13.86 4.10
C ARG A 139 -3.99 12.54 3.38
N VAL A 140 -4.58 11.56 4.04
CA VAL A 140 -5.07 10.32 3.44
C VAL A 140 -6.59 10.34 3.51
N LYS A 141 -7.28 10.03 2.40
CA LYS A 141 -8.74 9.95 2.34
C LYS A 141 -9.17 8.50 2.18
N SER A 142 -10.03 7.97 3.03
CA SER A 142 -10.50 6.58 2.89
C SER A 142 -11.92 6.39 3.42
N VAL A 143 -12.65 5.44 2.85
CA VAL A 143 -13.93 4.94 3.42
C VAL A 143 -13.72 4.02 4.64
N ASN A 144 -12.49 3.58 4.89
CA ASN A 144 -12.17 2.59 5.92
C ASN A 144 -11.66 3.25 7.21
N LEU A 145 -12.58 3.70 8.07
CA LEU A 145 -12.22 4.29 9.37
C LEU A 145 -11.39 3.34 10.24
N ARG A 146 -11.69 2.03 10.23
CA ARG A 146 -10.96 1.05 11.03
C ARG A 146 -9.51 0.95 10.56
N GLY A 147 -9.30 0.87 9.24
CA GLY A 147 -7.97 0.91 8.63
C GLY A 147 -7.20 2.18 9.01
N LEU A 148 -7.83 3.36 8.88
CA LEU A 148 -7.19 4.63 9.26
C LEU A 148 -6.80 4.69 10.74
N ARG A 149 -7.59 4.11 11.65
CA ARG A 149 -7.22 4.03 13.08
C ARG A 149 -5.94 3.20 13.29
N LEU A 150 -5.77 2.09 12.57
CA LEU A 150 -4.55 1.29 12.62
C LEU A 150 -3.35 2.05 12.04
N VAL A 151 -3.56 2.79 10.94
CA VAL A 151 -2.52 3.69 10.38
C VAL A 151 -2.13 4.75 11.40
N SER A 152 -3.09 5.38 12.08
CA SER A 152 -2.83 6.34 13.15
C SER A 152 -2.02 5.73 14.30
N LEU A 153 -2.33 4.51 14.73
CA LEU A 153 -1.56 3.82 15.77
C LEU A 153 -0.11 3.57 15.34
N MET A 154 0.11 3.17 14.08
CA MET A 154 1.48 3.00 13.56
C MET A 154 2.23 4.34 13.50
N LEU A 155 1.59 5.42 13.08
CA LEU A 155 2.19 6.75 13.12
C LEU A 155 2.58 7.16 14.54
N THR A 156 1.68 6.98 15.51
CA THR A 156 1.95 7.27 16.92
C THR A 156 3.12 6.45 17.45
N SER A 157 3.25 5.19 17.02
CA SER A 157 4.38 4.33 17.40
C SER A 157 5.73 4.77 16.82
N LEU A 158 5.74 5.70 15.86
CA LEU A 158 6.92 6.40 15.34
C LEU A 158 7.02 7.84 15.85
N GLU A 159 6.24 8.18 16.89
CA GLU A 159 6.13 9.52 17.49
C GLU A 159 5.59 10.59 16.51
N ILE A 160 4.77 10.17 15.53
CA ILE A 160 4.11 11.07 14.58
C ILE A 160 2.64 11.14 14.94
N GLN A 161 2.16 12.33 15.34
CA GLN A 161 0.75 12.52 15.65
C GLN A 161 -0.07 12.70 14.37
N SER A 162 -1.28 12.15 14.39
CA SER A 162 -2.25 12.33 13.31
C SER A 162 -3.66 12.51 13.88
N ARG A 163 -4.53 13.15 13.11
CA ARG A 163 -5.93 13.35 13.45
C ARG A 163 -6.82 12.72 12.39
N ILE A 164 -7.82 11.96 12.82
CA ILE A 164 -8.87 11.48 11.92
C ILE A 164 -10.07 12.44 12.01
N THR A 165 -10.55 12.94 10.87
CA THR A 165 -11.73 13.80 10.77
C THR A 165 -12.76 13.23 9.78
N GLY A 166 -14.03 13.52 10.02
CA GLY A 166 -15.15 13.02 9.22
C GLY A 166 -16.34 12.59 10.09
N PRO A 167 -17.30 11.85 9.53
CA PRO A 167 -17.36 11.49 8.11
C PRO A 167 -17.62 12.72 7.25
N ASN A 168 -17.06 12.75 6.04
CA ASN A 168 -17.39 13.73 5.01
C ASN A 168 -18.76 13.37 4.39
N SER A 169 -19.32 14.28 3.57
CA SER A 169 -20.61 14.05 2.89
C SER A 169 -20.66 12.80 2.00
N ASP A 170 -19.51 12.35 1.50
CA ASP A 170 -19.37 11.13 0.69
C ASP A 170 -19.11 9.85 1.52
N GLY A 171 -19.21 9.94 2.85
CA GLY A 171 -18.98 8.82 3.77
C GLY A 171 -17.51 8.46 3.96
N THR A 172 -16.57 9.29 3.48
CA THR A 172 -15.13 9.11 3.68
C THR A 172 -14.63 9.81 4.93
N TRP A 173 -13.42 9.45 5.34
CA TRP A 173 -12.70 10.02 6.46
C TRP A 173 -11.34 10.51 5.99
N TYR A 174 -10.82 11.55 6.64
CA TYR A 174 -9.44 12.00 6.44
C TYR A 174 -8.59 11.60 7.64
N LEU A 175 -7.41 11.02 7.39
CA LEU A 175 -6.31 11.03 8.34
C LEU A 175 -5.37 12.17 7.95
N VAL A 176 -5.05 13.05 8.90
CA VAL A 176 -4.30 14.28 8.68
C VAL A 176 -3.09 14.34 9.59
N ILE A 177 -1.91 14.55 9.00
CA ILE A 177 -0.67 14.91 9.69
C ILE A 177 -0.42 16.41 9.42
N SER A 178 -0.09 17.17 10.46
CA SER A 178 0.03 18.64 10.38
C SER A 178 1.16 19.17 11.26
N ARG A 179 1.59 20.42 11.05
CA ARG A 179 2.62 21.09 11.86
C ARG A 179 3.95 20.31 11.79
N ASP A 180 4.70 20.27 12.90
CA ASP A 180 6.02 19.64 12.99
C ASP A 180 5.98 18.13 12.72
N ASP A 181 4.86 17.46 12.96
CA ASP A 181 4.67 16.04 12.63
C ASP A 181 4.82 15.75 11.13
N VAL A 182 4.56 16.73 10.27
CA VAL A 182 4.82 16.58 8.83
C VAL A 182 6.32 16.49 8.56
N ILE A 183 7.11 17.32 9.25
CA ILE A 183 8.58 17.29 9.14
C ILE A 183 9.09 15.97 9.71
N HIS A 184 8.55 15.51 10.85
CA HIS A 184 8.88 14.20 11.42
C HIS A 184 8.54 13.05 10.46
N TYR A 185 7.38 13.08 9.82
CA TYR A 185 7.00 12.08 8.82
C TYR A 185 7.98 12.07 7.64
N ILE A 186 8.30 13.25 7.08
CA ILE A 186 9.21 13.34 5.92
C ILE A 186 10.60 12.80 6.28
N LYS A 187 11.10 13.08 7.48
CA LYS A 187 12.43 12.64 7.93
C LYS A 187 12.47 11.16 8.33
N LYS A 188 11.45 10.67 9.06
CA LYS A 188 11.43 9.30 9.59
C LYS A 188 10.89 8.27 8.59
N VAL A 189 9.92 8.63 7.75
CA VAL A 189 9.22 7.71 6.83
C VAL A 189 9.51 8.04 5.37
N GLY A 190 9.35 9.30 4.98
CA GLY A 190 9.60 9.75 3.62
C GLY A 190 8.60 9.20 2.59
N PHE A 191 9.01 9.25 1.32
CA PHE A 191 8.22 8.86 0.14
C PHE A 191 9.13 8.30 -0.94
N LEU A 192 8.61 7.42 -1.80
CA LEU A 192 9.26 7.00 -3.04
C LEU A 192 8.62 7.67 -4.27
N HIS A 193 7.35 8.07 -4.20
CA HIS A 193 6.66 8.68 -5.33
C HIS A 193 7.29 10.05 -5.68
N PRO A 194 7.80 10.28 -6.90
CA PRO A 194 8.56 11.49 -7.25
C PRO A 194 7.82 12.81 -7.00
N ALA A 195 6.54 12.88 -7.36
CA ALA A 195 5.71 14.06 -7.07
C ALA A 195 5.57 14.34 -5.57
N LYS A 196 5.44 13.29 -4.75
CA LYS A 196 5.34 13.41 -3.28
C LYS A 196 6.67 13.82 -2.67
N ILE A 197 7.79 13.29 -3.16
CA ILE A 197 9.14 13.74 -2.78
C ILE A 197 9.29 15.25 -3.06
N ARG A 198 8.93 15.73 -4.25
CA ARG A 198 9.00 17.16 -4.59
C ARG A 198 8.15 18.02 -3.65
N ALA A 199 6.92 17.60 -3.38
CA ALA A 199 6.02 18.29 -2.46
C ALA A 199 6.57 18.31 -1.02
N ALA A 200 7.15 17.21 -0.54
CA ALA A 200 7.79 17.12 0.76
C ALA A 200 9.01 18.07 0.86
N MET A 201 9.83 18.16 -0.19
CA MET A 201 10.95 19.09 -0.24
C MET A 201 10.51 20.55 -0.16
N MET A 202 9.37 20.92 -0.75
CA MET A 202 8.82 22.28 -0.63
C MET A 202 8.46 22.61 0.83
N ILE A 203 7.91 21.64 1.58
CA ILE A 203 7.60 21.81 3.00
C ILE A 203 8.88 21.98 3.82
N LEU A 204 9.91 21.16 3.56
CA LEU A 204 11.20 21.26 4.25
C LEU A 204 11.89 22.61 4.00
N LYS A 205 11.85 23.14 2.76
CA LYS A 205 12.45 24.44 2.44
C LYS A 205 11.78 25.61 3.16
N ARG A 206 10.46 25.55 3.34
CA ARG A 206 9.69 26.58 4.07
C ARG A 206 9.88 26.52 5.59
N SER A 207 10.24 25.34 6.11
CA SER A 207 10.45 25.13 7.55
C SER A 207 11.89 25.35 8.00
N SER A 208 12.86 25.37 7.08
CA SER A 208 14.19 25.91 7.39
C SER A 208 14.09 27.44 7.54
N PRO A 209 14.36 28.01 8.73
CA PRO A 209 14.40 29.45 8.88
C PRO A 209 15.51 30.00 8.00
N PHE A 210 15.22 31.10 7.30
CA PHE A 210 16.24 32.03 6.84
C PHE A 210 17.17 32.31 8.04
N LYS A 211 18.39 31.78 8.02
CA LYS A 211 19.46 32.36 8.83
C LYS A 211 20.00 33.55 8.01
N PRO A 212 20.02 34.76 8.59
CA PRO A 212 20.60 35.93 7.94
C PRO A 212 22.08 35.71 7.61
#